data_AF-A0A1Q6NJ09-F1
#
_entry.id   AF-A0A1Q6NJ09-F1
#
_cell.length_a   1.000
_cell.length_b   1.000
_cell.length_c   1.000
_cell.angle_alpha   90.00
_cell.angle_beta   90.00
_cell.angle_gamma   90.00
#
_symmetry.space_group_name_H-M   'P 1'
#
loop_
_entity.id
_entity.type
_entity.pdbx_description
1 polymer ?
#
loop_
_entity_poly.entity_id
_entity_poly.type
_entity_poly.pdbx_seq_one_letter_code
_entity_poly.pdbx_strand_id
1 'polypeptide(L)'
;MKKKKWNRFLAVVLLAAMAASLLSGCGKKSREQENKETIRVYLWTTNLYEKYAPYIQSQLPDVNIEFVVGNNDLDFYRFLQESDGMPDIITCCRFSLHDALPLQNSLMDLSTTNEAGAVYNSYLNSFMNEDGSVNWLPVCADAHGFVVNKALFEKYNIPLPTDYKSFVSACQAFEKVGIRGFAADYFYDYTCMETLQGLSASELSSTDGRKWRTTYSDPASTEKVGLDNVVWPAAFDRMEQFIKDTKLEPDDINLDYDMVDNLYQNGELAMYFGSSFGVKKYKDQGIDTVFLPFFEQNGEKWIMTTPYFQVALNSELEKDETRRDNAMKVLKVMLSAKAQNIIADGQDTLSYSQDVPLHLTDYLKDVKSVIEENHMYIRIASNDFFSVSQDVVSKMITGEYNSQQAYKAFDSMLRQSKDTSNEKVVLSSPKSYSNYFYSDGGNESYSVMANTLRGCYKSDVLLATSNSFTGGVLQADYTEKMAGNMIMPNGLCAYKKKMSGAELLETVRSFVEGTEGGFQPFNKGSLPVVSGISIEVKEKNGKYTLLKIKKDGKQIKEEDTFTVTCLATENNMAPFLTDEDHGFTEEEQRVKDTWVNYVLQGNAVLAEPEQYITLRE
;
A
#
# COMPACT_ATOMS: atom_id res chain seq x y z
N MET A 1 -55.96 -35.75 39.24
CA MET A 1 -54.84 -35.08 38.55
C MET A 1 -54.63 -33.69 39.14
N LYS A 2 -53.48 -33.44 39.79
CA LYS A 2 -53.17 -32.19 40.51
C LYS A 2 -52.65 -31.11 39.54
N LYS A 3 -53.24 -29.91 39.58
CA LYS A 3 -52.77 -28.72 38.85
C LYS A 3 -51.37 -28.32 39.35
N LYS A 4 -50.39 -28.32 38.44
CA LYS A 4 -49.01 -27.84 38.70
C LYS A 4 -49.06 -26.33 38.95
N LYS A 5 -48.76 -25.90 40.17
CA LYS A 5 -48.55 -24.48 40.50
C LYS A 5 -47.22 -24.05 39.90
N TRP A 6 -47.25 -23.18 38.90
CA TRP A 6 -46.05 -22.56 38.35
C TRP A 6 -45.50 -21.57 39.38
N ASN A 7 -44.24 -21.74 39.75
CA ASN A 7 -43.63 -21.08 40.91
C ASN A 7 -43.35 -19.62 40.54
N ARG A 8 -44.17 -18.68 41.02
CA ARG A 8 -44.05 -17.22 40.77
C ARG A 8 -42.64 -16.69 41.09
N PHE A 9 -41.91 -17.35 41.99
CA PHE A 9 -40.53 -17.06 42.33
C PHE A 9 -39.55 -17.26 41.15
N LEU A 10 -39.77 -18.28 40.31
CA LEU A 10 -38.91 -18.58 39.17
C LEU A 10 -39.04 -17.52 38.06
N ALA A 11 -40.26 -17.01 37.87
CA ALA A 11 -40.54 -15.94 36.90
C ALA A 11 -39.90 -14.61 37.33
N VAL A 12 -39.88 -14.30 38.63
CA VAL A 12 -39.22 -13.11 39.17
C VAL A 12 -37.69 -13.20 39.06
N VAL A 13 -37.11 -14.40 39.27
CA VAL A 13 -35.66 -14.62 39.08
C VAL A 13 -35.26 -14.52 37.61
N LEU A 14 -36.06 -15.05 36.68
CA LEU A 14 -35.81 -14.92 35.24
C LEU A 14 -35.95 -13.47 34.75
N LEU A 15 -36.92 -12.71 35.25
CA LEU A 15 -37.07 -11.28 34.96
C LEU A 15 -35.95 -10.44 35.55
N ALA A 16 -35.46 -10.77 36.75
CA ALA A 16 -34.30 -10.11 37.35
C ALA A 16 -32.99 -10.44 36.62
N ALA A 17 -32.83 -11.67 36.13
CA ALA A 17 -31.68 -12.08 35.31
C ALA A 17 -31.68 -11.40 33.94
N MET A 18 -32.85 -11.27 33.28
CA MET A 18 -32.98 -10.50 32.04
C MET A 18 -32.80 -8.98 32.24
N ALA A 19 -33.24 -8.43 33.38
CA ALA A 19 -33.00 -7.03 33.72
C ALA A 19 -31.53 -6.74 34.03
N ALA A 20 -30.82 -7.68 34.67
CA ALA A 20 -29.38 -7.57 34.93
C ALA A 20 -28.54 -7.68 33.64
N SER A 21 -28.95 -8.51 32.68
CA SER A 21 -28.28 -8.61 31.36
C SER A 21 -28.51 -7.39 30.46
N LEU A 22 -29.56 -6.60 30.71
CA LEU A 22 -29.83 -5.33 30.01
C LEU A 22 -29.13 -4.13 30.65
N LEU A 23 -28.62 -4.26 31.88
CA LEU A 23 -27.93 -3.19 32.62
C LEU A 23 -26.41 -3.25 32.53
N SER A 24 -25.83 -4.33 31.98
CA SER A 24 -24.39 -4.44 31.71
C SER A 24 -23.92 -3.74 30.43
N GLY A 25 -24.85 -3.15 29.65
CA GLY A 25 -24.56 -2.48 28.37
C GLY A 25 -24.42 -0.96 28.41
N CYS A 26 -24.42 -0.31 29.58
CA CYS A 26 -24.34 1.15 29.71
C CYS A 26 -23.23 1.63 30.67
N GLY A 27 -22.14 0.87 30.77
CA GLY A 27 -20.90 1.32 31.40
C GLY A 27 -19.93 1.84 30.33
N LYS A 28 -19.26 2.97 30.59
CA LYS A 28 -18.14 3.45 29.76
C LYS A 28 -17.11 2.32 29.67
N LYS A 29 -16.90 1.75 28.47
CA LYS A 29 -15.88 0.70 28.25
C LYS A 29 -14.52 1.24 28.68
N SER A 30 -13.71 0.38 29.30
CA SER A 30 -12.32 0.73 29.60
C SER A 30 -11.48 0.67 28.32
N ARG A 31 -10.42 1.47 28.25
CA ARG A 31 -9.46 1.44 27.14
C ARG A 31 -8.88 0.04 26.89
N GLU A 32 -8.58 -0.71 27.96
CA GLU A 32 -8.08 -2.08 27.86
C GLU A 32 -9.09 -3.02 27.18
N GLN A 33 -10.39 -2.86 27.47
CA GLN A 33 -11.43 -3.66 26.84
C GLN A 33 -11.64 -3.26 25.38
N GLU A 34 -11.64 -1.96 25.07
CA GLU A 34 -11.69 -1.50 23.67
C GLU A 34 -10.50 -2.07 22.86
N ASN A 35 -9.30 -2.09 23.42
CA ASN A 35 -8.12 -2.66 22.75
C ASN A 35 -8.26 -4.16 22.49
N LYS A 36 -8.78 -4.94 23.45
CA LYS A 36 -8.97 -6.39 23.30
C LYS A 36 -9.98 -6.73 22.21
N GLU A 37 -11.01 -5.91 22.03
CA GLU A 37 -12.09 -6.11 21.06
C GLU A 37 -11.73 -5.63 19.64
N THR A 38 -10.60 -4.92 19.46
CA THR A 38 -10.23 -4.26 18.19
C THR A 38 -9.20 -5.05 17.40
N ILE A 39 -9.49 -5.31 16.13
CA ILE A 39 -8.54 -5.85 15.14
C ILE A 39 -7.95 -4.69 14.33
N ARG A 40 -6.62 -4.53 14.34
CA ARG A 40 -5.92 -3.52 13.55
C ARG A 40 -5.42 -4.11 12.23
N VAL A 41 -5.74 -3.46 11.12
CA VAL A 41 -5.36 -3.86 9.76
C VAL A 41 -4.57 -2.76 9.10
N TYR A 42 -3.31 -3.05 8.74
CA TYR A 42 -2.45 -2.09 8.05
C TYR A 42 -2.50 -2.33 6.54
N LEU A 43 -2.96 -1.34 5.80
CA LEU A 43 -3.11 -1.35 4.34
C LEU A 43 -1.90 -0.70 3.67
N TRP A 44 -1.19 -1.40 2.79
CA TRP A 44 0.06 -0.89 2.19
C TRP A 44 -0.08 0.37 1.33
N THR A 45 -1.31 0.72 0.93
CA THR A 45 -1.62 1.92 0.13
C THR A 45 -2.93 2.57 0.55
N THR A 46 -2.99 3.89 0.37
CA THR A 46 -4.15 4.75 0.61
C THR A 46 -5.33 4.39 -0.27
N ASN A 47 -5.10 3.89 -1.48
CA ASN A 47 -6.15 3.50 -2.44
C ASN A 47 -7.09 2.42 -1.87
N LEU A 48 -6.58 1.56 -0.98
CA LEU A 48 -7.38 0.53 -0.33
C LEU A 48 -8.27 1.11 0.79
N TYR A 49 -7.93 2.27 1.34
CA TYR A 49 -8.69 2.86 2.43
C TYR A 49 -10.09 3.30 1.98
N GLU A 50 -10.23 3.81 0.74
CA GLU A 50 -11.49 4.43 0.28
C GLU A 50 -12.56 3.40 -0.13
N LYS A 51 -12.16 2.26 -0.72
CA LYS A 51 -13.10 1.25 -1.24
C LYS A 51 -12.99 -0.08 -0.52
N TYR A 52 -11.76 -0.53 -0.25
CA TYR A 52 -11.52 -1.87 0.29
C TYR A 52 -11.84 -1.93 1.79
N ALA A 53 -11.34 -1.01 2.61
CA ALA A 53 -11.64 -0.99 4.05
C ALA A 53 -13.16 -0.90 4.37
N PRO A 54 -13.95 0.01 3.77
CA PRO A 54 -15.40 0.05 3.96
C PRO A 54 -16.09 -1.24 3.53
N TYR A 55 -15.62 -1.87 2.43
CA TYR A 55 -16.15 -3.15 2.00
C TYR A 55 -15.91 -4.23 3.06
N ILE A 56 -14.69 -4.39 3.56
CA ILE A 56 -14.38 -5.37 4.62
C ILE A 56 -15.23 -5.11 5.86
N GLN A 57 -15.31 -3.85 6.32
CA GLN A 57 -16.14 -3.49 7.48
C GLN A 57 -17.62 -3.82 7.26
N SER A 58 -18.16 -3.60 6.05
CA SER A 58 -19.56 -3.90 5.73
C SER A 58 -19.91 -5.38 5.80
N GLN A 59 -18.93 -6.27 5.58
CA GLN A 59 -19.12 -7.72 5.68
C GLN A 59 -19.01 -8.23 7.12
N LEU A 60 -18.41 -7.43 8.02
CA LEU A 60 -18.14 -7.79 9.41
C LEU A 60 -18.63 -6.68 10.37
N PRO A 61 -19.94 -6.35 10.39
CA PRO A 61 -20.46 -5.26 11.20
C PRO A 61 -20.28 -5.46 12.71
N ASP A 62 -20.13 -6.70 13.15
CA ASP A 62 -19.95 -7.06 14.57
C ASP A 62 -18.46 -7.10 15.01
N VAL A 63 -17.51 -6.96 14.07
CA VAL A 63 -16.08 -6.92 14.37
C VAL A 63 -15.63 -5.46 14.36
N ASN A 64 -15.03 -5.02 15.47
CA ASN A 64 -14.41 -3.71 15.51
C ASN A 64 -13.06 -3.75 14.79
N ILE A 65 -12.96 -3.06 13.65
CA ILE A 65 -11.75 -3.06 12.83
C ILE A 65 -11.23 -1.63 12.72
N GLU A 66 -9.95 -1.44 13.03
CA GLU A 66 -9.24 -0.19 12.76
C GLU A 66 -8.32 -0.38 11.57
N PHE A 67 -8.64 0.30 10.48
CA PHE A 67 -7.79 0.34 9.30
C PHE A 67 -6.80 1.50 9.44
N VAL A 68 -5.53 1.20 9.19
CA VAL A 68 -4.45 2.18 9.17
C VAL A 68 -3.80 2.08 7.79
N VAL A 69 -3.50 3.23 7.18
CA VAL A 69 -2.63 3.22 6.01
C VAL A 69 -1.21 2.89 6.51
N GLY A 70 -0.72 1.72 6.16
CA GLY A 70 0.65 1.30 6.40
C GLY A 70 1.60 1.86 5.34
N ASN A 71 2.84 1.37 5.36
CA ASN A 71 3.82 1.66 4.33
C ASN A 71 4.09 0.40 3.51
N ASN A 72 4.37 0.57 2.23
CA ASN A 72 4.75 -0.51 1.32
C ASN A 72 6.23 -0.89 1.47
N ASP A 73 6.67 -1.12 2.70
CA ASP A 73 8.08 -1.36 3.04
C ASP A 73 8.20 -2.28 4.25
N LEU A 74 8.89 -3.41 4.09
CA LEU A 74 9.11 -4.38 5.16
C LEU A 74 10.01 -3.83 6.28
N ASP A 75 10.87 -2.84 5.98
CA ASP A 75 11.67 -2.15 7.01
C ASP A 75 10.79 -1.42 8.03
N PHE A 76 9.65 -0.87 7.57
CA PHE A 76 8.69 -0.22 8.46
C PHE A 76 8.07 -1.22 9.43
N TYR A 77 7.70 -2.42 8.96
CA TYR A 77 7.16 -3.46 9.82
C TYR A 77 8.21 -4.03 10.77
N ARG A 78 9.49 -4.12 10.35
CA ARG A 78 10.59 -4.51 11.25
C ARG A 78 10.77 -3.51 12.37
N PHE A 79 10.73 -2.21 12.07
CA PHE A 79 10.74 -1.15 13.08
C PHE A 79 9.56 -1.28 14.07
N LEU A 80 8.34 -1.54 13.57
CA LEU A 80 7.18 -1.75 14.45
C LEU A 80 7.38 -2.99 15.34
N GLN A 81 7.94 -4.07 14.82
CA GLN A 81 8.24 -5.28 15.58
C GLN A 81 9.23 -5.02 16.72
N GLU A 82 10.35 -4.35 16.41
CA GLU A 82 11.39 -4.00 17.39
C GLU A 82 10.88 -3.06 18.48
N SER A 83 9.81 -2.30 18.18
CA SER A 83 9.24 -1.27 19.05
C SER A 83 7.89 -1.65 19.67
N ASP A 84 7.49 -2.93 19.63
CA ASP A 84 6.22 -3.46 20.17
C ASP A 84 4.95 -2.76 19.60
N GLY A 85 5.01 -2.41 18.31
CA GLY A 85 4.01 -1.64 17.57
C GLY A 85 3.24 -2.43 16.51
N MET A 86 3.48 -3.74 16.36
CA MET A 86 2.90 -4.55 15.28
C MET A 86 1.36 -4.61 15.36
N PRO A 87 0.65 -4.44 14.23
CA PRO A 87 -0.81 -4.62 14.18
C PRO A 87 -1.19 -6.11 14.15
N ASP A 88 -2.49 -6.41 14.08
CA ASP A 88 -2.98 -7.79 14.00
C ASP A 88 -2.82 -8.37 12.59
N ILE A 89 -3.08 -7.56 11.57
CA ILE A 89 -2.96 -7.93 10.16
C ILE A 89 -2.11 -6.88 9.43
N ILE A 90 -1.11 -7.33 8.70
CA ILE A 90 -0.27 -6.50 7.83
C ILE A 90 -0.47 -6.87 6.38
N THR A 91 -0.36 -5.87 5.51
CA THR A 91 -0.36 -6.08 4.07
C THR A 91 0.86 -5.43 3.44
N CYS A 92 1.37 -6.00 2.36
CA CYS A 92 2.50 -5.45 1.61
C CYS A 92 2.28 -5.70 0.11
N CYS A 93 2.98 -4.93 -0.72
CA CYS A 93 3.13 -5.14 -2.16
C CYS A 93 4.61 -5.35 -2.55
N ARG A 94 5.53 -4.52 -2.03
CA ARG A 94 6.98 -4.67 -2.23
C ARG A 94 7.49 -5.77 -1.31
N PHE A 95 7.46 -7.00 -1.82
CA PHE A 95 7.74 -8.20 -1.04
C PHE A 95 8.85 -9.05 -1.65
N SER A 96 9.78 -9.48 -0.80
CA SER A 96 10.62 -10.64 -1.03
C SER A 96 10.65 -11.48 0.25
N LEU A 97 10.78 -12.80 0.12
CA LEU A 97 10.90 -13.67 1.29
C LEU A 97 12.18 -13.34 2.09
N HIS A 98 13.25 -12.93 1.39
CA HIS A 98 14.50 -12.47 1.99
C HIS A 98 14.28 -11.29 2.95
N ASP A 99 13.63 -10.22 2.48
CA ASP A 99 13.39 -9.02 3.29
C ASP A 99 12.33 -9.25 4.39
N ALA A 100 11.42 -10.20 4.18
CA ALA A 100 10.35 -10.53 5.11
C ALA A 100 10.81 -11.44 6.26
N LEU A 101 11.93 -12.15 6.08
CA LEU A 101 12.43 -13.12 7.03
C LEU A 101 12.61 -12.59 8.46
N PRO A 102 13.18 -11.39 8.71
CA PRO A 102 13.35 -10.91 10.08
C PRO A 102 12.02 -10.87 10.87
N LEU A 103 10.89 -10.78 10.16
CA LEU A 103 9.54 -10.79 10.75
C LEU A 103 9.00 -12.20 11.03
N GLN A 104 9.59 -13.27 10.48
CA GLN A 104 9.04 -14.63 10.49
C GLN A 104 8.55 -15.07 11.88
N ASN A 105 9.40 -14.90 12.91
CA ASN A 105 9.08 -15.31 14.29
C ASN A 105 7.98 -14.47 14.95
N SER A 106 7.65 -13.31 14.38
CA SER A 106 6.62 -12.39 14.87
C SER A 106 5.28 -12.56 14.11
N LEU A 107 5.21 -13.52 13.19
CA LEU A 107 4.05 -13.78 12.35
C LEU A 107 3.54 -15.20 12.59
N MET A 108 2.23 -15.38 12.48
CA MET A 108 1.60 -16.70 12.56
C MET A 108 2.06 -17.60 11.42
N ASP A 109 2.23 -18.88 11.68
CA ASP A 109 2.35 -19.87 10.60
C ASP A 109 0.95 -20.23 10.06
N LEU A 110 0.72 -19.92 8.80
CA LEU A 110 -0.55 -20.14 8.10
C LEU A 110 -0.52 -21.41 7.24
N SER A 111 0.59 -22.17 7.24
CA SER A 111 0.80 -23.35 6.39
C SER A 111 -0.31 -24.41 6.46
N THR A 112 -0.99 -24.51 7.61
CA THR A 112 -2.07 -25.48 7.87
C THR A 112 -3.49 -24.91 7.70
N THR A 113 -3.62 -23.67 7.25
CA THR A 113 -4.90 -22.99 7.07
C THR A 113 -5.53 -23.29 5.71
N ASN A 114 -6.87 -23.15 5.62
CA ASN A 114 -7.56 -23.28 4.33
C ASN A 114 -7.13 -22.18 3.36
N GLU A 115 -6.83 -20.99 3.89
CA GLU A 115 -6.38 -19.83 3.15
C GLU A 115 -5.04 -20.09 2.43
N ALA A 116 -4.07 -20.75 3.08
CA ALA A 116 -2.86 -21.23 2.43
C ALA A 116 -3.14 -22.35 1.41
N GLY A 117 -4.00 -23.31 1.78
CA GLY A 117 -4.37 -24.43 0.90
C GLY A 117 -5.08 -24.03 -0.40
N ALA A 118 -5.70 -22.84 -0.45
CA ALA A 118 -6.33 -22.30 -1.64
C ALA A 118 -5.31 -21.71 -2.64
N VAL A 119 -4.08 -21.39 -2.23
CA VAL A 119 -3.06 -20.81 -3.11
C VAL A 119 -2.47 -21.89 -4.02
N TYR A 120 -2.23 -21.59 -5.31
CA TYR A 120 -1.51 -22.51 -6.18
C TYR A 120 -0.07 -22.71 -5.68
N ASN A 121 0.39 -23.96 -5.60
CA ASN A 121 1.73 -24.31 -5.13
C ASN A 121 2.86 -23.62 -5.93
N SER A 122 2.64 -23.35 -7.22
CA SER A 122 3.60 -22.60 -8.05
C SER A 122 3.95 -21.22 -7.48
N TYR A 123 3.01 -20.58 -6.77
CA TYR A 123 3.22 -19.30 -6.11
C TYR A 123 3.55 -19.48 -4.63
N LEU A 124 2.83 -20.35 -3.92
CA LEU A 124 3.02 -20.56 -2.47
C LEU A 124 4.46 -20.95 -2.14
N ASN A 125 5.12 -21.73 -3.00
CA ASN A 125 6.52 -22.14 -2.81
C ASN A 125 7.50 -20.95 -2.77
N SER A 126 7.17 -19.81 -3.39
CA SER A 126 8.00 -18.60 -3.32
C SER A 126 7.83 -17.82 -2.01
N PHE A 127 6.89 -18.26 -1.15
CA PHE A 127 6.53 -17.66 0.14
C PHE A 127 6.73 -18.64 1.31
N MET A 128 7.20 -19.86 1.03
CA MET A 128 7.43 -20.90 2.02
C MET A 128 8.87 -20.80 2.54
N ASN A 129 9.02 -20.75 3.86
CA ASN A 129 10.33 -20.78 4.51
C ASN A 129 10.94 -22.18 4.44
N GLU A 130 12.24 -22.31 4.74
CA GLU A 130 12.92 -23.61 4.70
C GLU A 130 12.36 -24.64 5.67
N ASP A 131 11.84 -24.20 6.82
CA ASP A 131 11.18 -25.06 7.81
C ASP A 131 9.77 -25.52 7.38
N GLY A 132 9.29 -25.06 6.23
CA GLY A 132 7.98 -25.36 5.67
C GLY A 132 6.85 -24.43 6.16
N SER A 133 7.16 -23.47 7.04
CA SER A 133 6.17 -22.47 7.47
C SER A 133 5.80 -21.51 6.35
N VAL A 134 4.57 -20.99 6.42
CA VAL A 134 4.05 -19.96 5.51
C VAL A 134 3.54 -18.82 6.36
N ASN A 135 4.36 -17.78 6.54
CA ASN A 135 4.00 -16.62 7.36
C ASN A 135 3.35 -15.48 6.55
N TRP A 136 3.43 -15.55 5.21
CA TRP A 136 2.84 -14.59 4.30
C TRP A 136 2.02 -15.30 3.23
N LEU A 137 0.78 -14.87 3.06
CA LEU A 137 -0.10 -15.37 2.00
C LEU A 137 0.01 -14.47 0.77
N PRO A 138 0.39 -15.02 -0.41
CA PRO A 138 0.31 -14.30 -1.66
C PRO A 138 -1.14 -14.28 -2.16
N VAL A 139 -1.68 -13.10 -2.48
CA VAL A 139 -3.09 -12.96 -2.84
C VAL A 139 -3.26 -12.79 -4.34
N CYS A 140 -2.65 -11.75 -4.91
CA CYS A 140 -2.73 -11.45 -6.34
C CYS A 140 -1.49 -10.70 -6.83
N ALA A 141 -1.37 -10.60 -8.15
CA ALA A 141 -0.31 -9.85 -8.81
C ALA A 141 -0.80 -9.00 -9.97
N ASP A 142 -0.04 -7.94 -10.26
CA ASP A 142 -0.14 -7.19 -11.51
C ASP A 142 0.74 -7.84 -12.59
N ALA A 143 0.28 -7.79 -13.84
CA ALA A 143 0.98 -8.32 -14.99
C ALA A 143 1.81 -7.21 -15.66
N HIS A 144 3.10 -7.46 -15.84
CA HIS A 144 4.07 -6.55 -16.44
C HIS A 144 4.61 -7.12 -17.77
N GLY A 145 4.77 -6.23 -18.74
CA GLY A 145 5.10 -6.54 -20.12
C GLY A 145 5.18 -5.26 -20.94
N PHE A 146 4.79 -5.32 -22.21
CA PHE A 146 4.80 -4.16 -23.09
C PHE A 146 3.39 -3.63 -23.32
N VAL A 147 3.20 -2.34 -23.06
CA VAL A 147 1.99 -1.61 -23.44
C VAL A 147 2.22 -0.98 -24.81
N VAL A 148 1.35 -1.30 -25.76
CA VAL A 148 1.61 -1.08 -27.20
C VAL A 148 0.49 -0.24 -27.82
N ASN A 149 0.85 0.88 -28.45
CA ASN A 149 -0.08 1.78 -29.13
C ASN A 149 -0.47 1.18 -30.49
N LYS A 150 -1.46 0.29 -30.48
CA LYS A 150 -1.92 -0.45 -31.67
C LYS A 150 -2.40 0.49 -32.78
N ALA A 151 -2.98 1.65 -32.43
CA ALA A 151 -3.35 2.66 -33.41
C ALA A 151 -2.15 3.16 -34.25
N LEU A 152 -0.96 3.31 -33.64
CA LEU A 152 0.25 3.68 -34.39
C LEU A 152 0.71 2.56 -35.33
N PHE A 153 0.66 1.30 -34.89
CA PHE A 153 1.02 0.16 -35.74
C PHE A 153 0.13 0.10 -36.99
N GLU A 154 -1.18 0.28 -36.83
CA GLU A 154 -2.12 0.32 -37.95
C GLU A 154 -1.88 1.52 -38.87
N LYS A 155 -1.69 2.72 -38.29
CA LYS A 155 -1.46 3.97 -39.04
C LYS A 155 -0.24 3.90 -39.96
N TYR A 156 0.85 3.27 -39.50
CA TYR A 156 2.10 3.17 -40.25
C TYR A 156 2.26 1.84 -40.98
N ASN A 157 1.24 0.96 -40.95
CA ASN A 157 1.27 -0.37 -41.56
C ASN A 157 2.49 -1.20 -41.09
N ILE A 158 2.78 -1.12 -39.79
CA ILE A 158 3.81 -1.91 -39.10
C ILE A 158 3.08 -3.07 -38.40
N PRO A 159 3.48 -4.34 -38.59
CA PRO A 159 2.85 -5.46 -37.91
C PRO A 159 3.18 -5.46 -36.41
N LEU A 160 2.22 -5.88 -35.58
CA LEU A 160 2.47 -6.10 -34.15
C LEU A 160 3.53 -7.18 -33.95
N PRO A 161 4.45 -7.01 -32.97
CA PRO A 161 5.46 -8.01 -32.66
C PRO A 161 4.84 -9.33 -32.19
N THR A 162 5.39 -10.43 -32.68
CA THR A 162 5.02 -11.79 -32.25
C THR A 162 6.18 -12.56 -31.62
N ASP A 163 7.40 -12.02 -31.77
CA ASP A 163 8.67 -12.53 -31.28
C ASP A 163 9.67 -11.37 -31.10
N TYR A 164 10.84 -11.65 -30.54
CA TYR A 164 11.84 -10.60 -30.29
C TYR A 164 12.34 -9.93 -31.57
N LYS A 165 12.54 -10.69 -32.65
CA LYS A 165 13.05 -10.14 -33.91
C LYS A 165 12.07 -9.15 -34.53
N SER A 166 10.78 -9.47 -34.51
CA SER A 166 9.71 -8.58 -34.96
C SER A 166 9.54 -7.38 -34.03
N PHE A 167 9.76 -7.52 -32.72
CA PHE A 167 9.83 -6.39 -31.78
C PHE A 167 10.92 -5.39 -32.17
N VAL A 168 12.17 -5.85 -32.36
CA VAL A 168 13.28 -4.99 -32.79
C VAL A 168 13.01 -4.36 -34.17
N SER A 169 12.44 -5.14 -35.09
CA SER A 169 12.07 -4.63 -36.42
C SER A 169 11.01 -3.52 -36.35
N ALA A 170 10.06 -3.63 -35.41
CA ALA A 170 9.06 -2.59 -35.18
C ALA A 170 9.70 -1.32 -34.61
N CYS A 171 10.60 -1.43 -33.62
CA CYS A 171 11.34 -0.28 -33.09
C CYS A 171 12.07 0.48 -34.21
N GLN A 172 12.82 -0.24 -35.03
CA GLN A 172 13.56 0.33 -36.18
C GLN A 172 12.64 0.92 -37.27
N ALA A 173 11.42 0.40 -37.42
CA ALA A 173 10.44 0.92 -38.38
C ALA A 173 9.83 2.24 -37.89
N PHE A 174 9.51 2.36 -36.61
CA PHE A 174 9.00 3.61 -36.02
C PHE A 174 10.03 4.74 -36.06
N GLU A 175 11.30 4.44 -35.80
CA GLU A 175 12.36 5.45 -35.89
C GLU A 175 12.43 6.10 -37.28
N LYS A 176 12.23 5.31 -38.35
CA LYS A 176 12.26 5.82 -39.73
C LYS A 176 11.14 6.82 -40.03
N VAL A 177 10.07 6.81 -39.23
CA VAL A 177 8.93 7.73 -39.35
C VAL A 177 8.90 8.78 -38.24
N GLY A 178 10.00 8.90 -37.47
CA GLY A 178 10.15 9.91 -36.42
C GLY A 178 9.38 9.61 -35.13
N ILE A 179 8.99 8.36 -34.90
CA ILE A 179 8.31 7.92 -33.67
C ILE A 179 9.30 7.05 -32.87
N ARG A 180 9.29 7.22 -31.56
CA ARG A 180 10.12 6.39 -30.68
C ARG A 180 9.55 4.98 -30.61
N GLY A 181 10.38 3.99 -30.92
CA GLY A 181 9.99 2.58 -30.93
C GLY A 181 9.68 2.03 -29.54
N PHE A 182 10.58 2.28 -28.58
CA PHE A 182 10.48 1.80 -27.20
C PHE A 182 11.05 2.83 -26.21
N ALA A 183 10.45 2.92 -25.03
CA ALA A 183 10.98 3.63 -23.87
C ALA A 183 10.47 2.98 -22.58
N ALA A 184 11.01 3.40 -21.44
CA ALA A 184 10.48 3.08 -20.12
C ALA A 184 10.93 4.15 -19.14
N ASP A 185 10.35 4.16 -17.96
CA ASP A 185 10.64 5.11 -16.87
C ASP A 185 11.88 4.68 -16.07
N TYR A 186 13.04 4.61 -16.74
CA TYR A 186 14.32 4.16 -16.15
C TYR A 186 14.87 5.07 -15.05
N PHE A 187 14.22 6.21 -14.77
CA PHE A 187 14.45 6.97 -13.55
C PHE A 187 14.25 6.11 -12.29
N TYR A 188 13.33 5.15 -12.32
CA TYR A 188 12.98 4.34 -11.16
C TYR A 188 13.70 2.99 -11.09
N ASP A 189 13.95 2.56 -9.84
CA ASP A 189 14.61 1.30 -9.50
C ASP A 189 13.84 0.08 -10.00
N TYR A 190 12.51 0.12 -9.91
CA TYR A 190 11.64 -0.98 -10.31
C TYR A 190 11.76 -1.26 -11.80
N THR A 191 11.73 -0.25 -12.68
CA THR A 191 11.81 -0.46 -14.14
C THR A 191 13.16 -1.01 -14.57
N CYS A 192 14.25 -0.56 -13.95
CA CYS A 192 15.57 -1.13 -14.15
C CYS A 192 15.61 -2.63 -13.81
N MET A 193 15.12 -2.99 -12.62
CA MET A 193 15.07 -4.37 -12.14
C MET A 193 14.16 -5.24 -13.01
N GLU A 194 12.98 -4.72 -13.32
CA GLU A 194 11.91 -5.40 -14.04
C GLU A 194 12.28 -5.65 -15.51
N THR A 195 12.95 -4.70 -16.16
CA THR A 195 13.47 -4.93 -17.52
C THR A 195 14.51 -6.06 -17.52
N LEU A 196 15.47 -6.02 -16.59
CA LEU A 196 16.55 -7.03 -16.51
C LEU A 196 15.99 -8.44 -16.29
N GLN A 197 15.06 -8.58 -15.35
CA GLN A 197 14.46 -9.88 -15.02
C GLN A 197 13.45 -10.34 -16.07
N GLY A 198 12.61 -9.43 -16.56
CA GLY A 198 11.58 -9.74 -17.54
C GLY A 198 12.13 -10.23 -18.87
N LEU A 199 13.27 -9.68 -19.32
CA LEU A 199 13.96 -10.13 -20.54
C LEU A 199 14.65 -11.50 -20.41
N SER A 200 14.75 -12.02 -19.19
CA SER A 200 15.47 -13.24 -18.82
C SER A 200 14.57 -14.20 -18.04
N ALA A 201 13.25 -14.06 -18.19
CA ALA A 201 12.26 -14.77 -17.40
C ALA A 201 12.37 -16.29 -17.62
N SER A 202 12.72 -16.73 -18.83
CA SER A 202 12.91 -18.15 -19.14
C SER A 202 14.14 -18.74 -18.45
N GLU A 203 15.28 -18.04 -18.47
CA GLU A 203 16.50 -18.48 -17.79
C GLU A 203 16.33 -18.46 -16.26
N LEU A 204 15.67 -17.43 -15.71
CA LEU A 204 15.39 -17.32 -14.28
C LEU A 204 14.34 -18.35 -13.81
N SER A 205 13.45 -18.77 -14.70
CA SER A 205 12.48 -19.84 -14.44
C SER A 205 13.04 -21.23 -14.68
N SER A 206 14.28 -21.37 -15.17
CA SER A 206 14.94 -22.67 -15.37
C SER A 206 15.24 -23.38 -14.03
N THR A 207 15.69 -24.63 -14.09
CA THR A 207 16.12 -25.37 -12.89
C THR A 207 17.25 -24.65 -12.16
N ASP A 208 18.23 -24.13 -12.89
CA ASP A 208 19.36 -23.40 -12.29
C ASP A 208 18.91 -22.05 -11.74
N GLY A 209 18.03 -21.34 -12.45
CA GLY A 209 17.46 -20.06 -11.99
C GLY A 209 16.66 -20.21 -10.70
N ARG A 210 15.82 -21.25 -10.62
CA ARG A 210 15.09 -21.57 -9.37
C ARG A 210 16.03 -21.96 -8.23
N LYS A 211 17.07 -22.74 -8.51
CA LYS A 211 18.07 -23.13 -7.51
C LYS A 211 18.77 -21.89 -6.93
N TRP A 212 19.24 -20.99 -7.80
CA TRP A 212 19.84 -19.74 -7.35
C TRP A 212 18.84 -18.88 -6.58
N ARG A 213 17.59 -18.74 -7.04
CA ARG A 213 16.57 -17.99 -6.31
C ARG A 213 16.34 -18.53 -4.91
N THR A 214 16.29 -19.85 -4.76
CA THR A 214 16.18 -20.50 -3.44
C THR A 214 17.37 -20.12 -2.57
N THR A 215 18.60 -20.19 -3.06
CA THR A 215 19.79 -19.80 -2.30
C THR A 215 19.82 -18.29 -1.99
N TYR A 216 19.42 -17.44 -2.93
CA TYR A 216 19.35 -15.99 -2.73
C TYR A 216 18.31 -15.59 -1.68
N SER A 217 17.18 -16.29 -1.69
CA SER A 217 16.08 -16.06 -0.74
C SER A 217 16.21 -16.92 0.51
N ASP A 218 17.34 -17.63 0.68
CA ASP A 218 17.55 -18.56 1.78
C ASP A 218 17.61 -17.78 3.11
N PRO A 219 16.65 -18.04 4.02
CA PRO A 219 16.61 -17.37 5.29
C PRO A 219 17.67 -17.81 6.31
N ALA A 220 18.22 -19.02 6.19
CA ALA A 220 19.29 -19.50 7.07
C ALA A 220 20.65 -18.89 6.71
N SER A 221 20.77 -18.25 5.54
CA SER A 221 22.02 -17.65 5.09
C SER A 221 22.33 -16.37 5.86
N THR A 222 23.36 -16.41 6.70
CA THR A 222 23.97 -15.21 7.32
C THR A 222 24.94 -14.50 6.37
N GLU A 223 25.24 -15.10 5.22
CA GLU A 223 26.08 -14.52 4.17
C GLU A 223 25.20 -13.89 3.08
N LYS A 224 25.59 -12.69 2.62
CA LYS A 224 24.93 -12.06 1.48
C LYS A 224 25.21 -12.86 0.21
N VAL A 225 24.16 -13.40 -0.38
CA VAL A 225 24.21 -14.17 -1.61
C VAL A 225 24.18 -13.21 -2.79
N GLY A 226 25.19 -13.30 -3.65
CA GLY A 226 25.25 -12.56 -4.91
C GLY A 226 24.60 -13.30 -6.07
N LEU A 227 24.99 -12.96 -7.28
CA LEU A 227 24.54 -13.61 -8.50
C LEU A 227 25.33 -14.91 -8.73
N ASP A 228 24.68 -15.92 -9.32
CA ASP A 228 25.40 -17.10 -9.81
C ASP A 228 26.13 -16.81 -11.13
N ASN A 229 27.02 -17.73 -11.53
CA ASN A 229 27.74 -17.66 -12.80
C ASN A 229 27.10 -18.51 -13.91
N VAL A 230 25.86 -18.96 -13.74
CA VAL A 230 25.15 -19.87 -14.65
C VAL A 230 24.08 -19.13 -15.44
N VAL A 231 23.19 -18.44 -14.75
CA VAL A 231 22.00 -17.80 -15.30
C VAL A 231 22.25 -16.31 -15.56
N TRP A 232 22.88 -15.62 -14.60
CA TRP A 232 23.00 -14.17 -14.64
C TRP A 232 23.89 -13.60 -15.75
N PRO A 233 25.02 -14.23 -16.16
CA PRO A 233 25.79 -13.72 -17.29
C PRO A 233 24.96 -13.57 -18.57
N ALA A 234 24.11 -14.55 -18.88
CA ALA A 234 23.22 -14.50 -20.04
C ALA A 234 22.16 -13.40 -19.91
N ALA A 235 21.64 -13.17 -18.70
CA ALA A 235 20.70 -12.07 -18.43
C ALA A 235 21.31 -10.69 -18.71
N PHE A 236 22.57 -10.46 -18.33
CA PHE A 236 23.26 -9.21 -18.64
C PHE A 236 23.63 -9.06 -20.12
N ASP A 237 24.03 -10.14 -20.79
CA ASP A 237 24.23 -10.14 -22.25
C ASP A 237 22.92 -9.79 -22.97
N ARG A 238 21.80 -10.32 -22.48
CA ARG A 238 20.46 -10.05 -22.98
C ARG A 238 20.06 -8.58 -22.79
N MET A 239 20.32 -8.01 -21.61
CA MET A 239 20.06 -6.60 -21.33
C MET A 239 20.90 -5.68 -22.22
N GLU A 240 22.19 -5.97 -22.40
CA GLU A 240 23.06 -5.20 -23.30
C GLU A 240 22.57 -5.25 -24.76
N GLN A 241 22.14 -6.42 -25.23
CA GLN A 241 21.52 -6.57 -26.54
C GLN A 241 20.25 -5.75 -26.66
N PHE A 242 19.39 -5.77 -25.63
CA PHE A 242 18.14 -5.02 -25.61
C PHE A 242 18.36 -3.51 -25.68
N ILE A 243 19.31 -2.97 -24.91
CA ILE A 243 19.70 -1.55 -24.95
C ILE A 243 20.10 -1.14 -26.37
N LYS A 244 20.95 -1.95 -27.03
CA LYS A 244 21.39 -1.69 -28.41
C LYS A 244 20.26 -1.76 -29.43
N ASP A 245 19.41 -2.78 -29.31
CA ASP A 245 18.34 -3.05 -30.29
C ASP A 245 17.16 -2.08 -30.19
N THR A 246 16.91 -1.54 -29.00
CA THR A 246 15.88 -0.53 -28.74
C THR A 246 16.39 0.92 -28.81
N LYS A 247 17.71 1.08 -28.96
CA LYS A 247 18.41 2.37 -28.94
C LYS A 247 18.10 3.19 -27.70
N LEU A 248 18.19 2.54 -26.53
CA LEU A 248 18.22 3.31 -25.29
C LEU A 248 19.50 4.14 -25.24
N GLU A 249 19.35 5.40 -24.90
CA GLU A 249 20.38 6.43 -24.87
C GLU A 249 20.54 6.98 -23.44
N PRO A 250 21.66 7.66 -23.13
CA PRO A 250 21.92 8.17 -21.78
C PRO A 250 20.79 9.04 -21.19
N ASP A 251 20.07 9.79 -22.02
CA ASP A 251 18.98 10.66 -21.55
C ASP A 251 17.76 9.87 -21.04
N ASP A 252 17.62 8.59 -21.42
CA ASP A 252 16.48 7.76 -21.03
C ASP A 252 16.46 7.43 -19.53
N ILE A 253 17.60 7.54 -18.85
CA ILE A 253 17.67 7.35 -17.39
C ILE A 253 16.93 8.47 -16.64
N ASN A 254 16.57 9.56 -17.31
CA ASN A 254 15.83 10.69 -16.73
C ASN A 254 14.33 10.60 -17.01
N LEU A 255 13.87 9.61 -17.78
CA LEU A 255 12.43 9.44 -18.04
C LEU A 255 11.77 8.93 -16.76
N ASP A 256 10.87 9.75 -16.21
CA ASP A 256 9.93 9.34 -15.18
C ASP A 256 8.60 8.87 -15.79
N TYR A 257 7.67 8.46 -14.93
CA TYR A 257 6.38 7.93 -15.34
C TYR A 257 5.58 8.96 -16.15
N ASP A 258 5.56 10.22 -15.72
CA ASP A 258 4.78 11.28 -16.35
C ASP A 258 5.37 11.62 -17.73
N MET A 259 6.70 11.63 -17.88
CA MET A 259 7.34 11.82 -19.18
C MET A 259 6.99 10.70 -20.16
N VAL A 260 7.07 9.43 -19.74
CA VAL A 260 6.69 8.29 -20.60
C VAL A 260 5.21 8.33 -20.95
N ASP A 261 4.35 8.65 -19.98
CA ASP A 261 2.92 8.80 -20.18
C ASP A 261 2.59 9.88 -21.22
N ASN A 262 3.24 11.04 -21.11
CA ASN A 262 3.08 12.14 -22.06
C ASN A 262 3.52 11.75 -23.47
N LEU A 263 4.68 11.09 -23.63
CA LEU A 263 5.15 10.60 -24.93
C LEU A 263 4.14 9.64 -25.57
N TYR A 264 3.57 8.73 -24.77
CA TYR A 264 2.58 7.77 -25.25
C TYR A 264 1.26 8.44 -25.68
N GLN A 265 0.70 9.32 -24.83
CA GLN A 265 -0.54 10.04 -25.13
C GLN A 265 -0.43 10.93 -26.37
N ASN A 266 0.75 11.54 -26.59
CA ASN A 266 1.00 12.37 -27.76
C ASN A 266 1.26 11.56 -29.05
N GLY A 267 1.28 10.22 -28.96
CA GLY A 267 1.56 9.35 -30.10
C GLY A 267 3.01 9.40 -30.58
N GLU A 268 3.92 9.83 -29.71
CA GLU A 268 5.36 9.95 -29.96
C GLU A 268 6.12 8.67 -29.55
N LEU A 269 5.44 7.76 -28.86
CA LEU A 269 5.97 6.48 -28.37
C LEU A 269 5.07 5.30 -28.78
N ALA A 270 5.66 4.30 -29.43
CA ALA A 270 4.94 3.13 -29.94
C ALA A 270 4.72 2.04 -28.89
N MET A 271 5.74 1.77 -28.08
CA MET A 271 5.72 0.72 -27.06
C MET A 271 6.45 1.21 -25.82
N TYR A 272 6.02 0.80 -24.64
CA TYR A 272 6.80 1.01 -23.42
C TYR A 272 6.66 -0.16 -22.47
N PHE A 273 7.63 -0.30 -21.56
CA PHE A 273 7.52 -1.28 -20.49
C PHE A 273 6.56 -0.77 -19.41
N GLY A 274 5.53 -1.56 -19.09
CA GLY A 274 4.51 -1.17 -18.12
C GLY A 274 3.63 -2.33 -17.71
N SER A 275 2.51 -2.00 -17.06
CA SER A 275 1.57 -3.01 -16.57
C SER A 275 0.22 -2.98 -17.29
N SER A 276 -0.61 -3.96 -16.97
CA SER A 276 -1.99 -4.07 -17.47
C SER A 276 -2.82 -2.80 -17.23
N PHE A 277 -2.48 -2.01 -16.19
CA PHE A 277 -3.10 -0.72 -15.88
C PHE A 277 -2.98 0.28 -17.04
N GLY A 278 -1.83 0.34 -17.71
CA GLY A 278 -1.60 1.26 -18.83
C GLY A 278 -2.61 1.01 -19.96
N VAL A 279 -2.91 -0.25 -20.26
CA VAL A 279 -3.88 -0.61 -21.30
C VAL A 279 -5.27 -0.10 -20.96
N LYS A 280 -5.71 -0.27 -19.71
CA LYS A 280 -6.98 0.29 -19.24
C LYS A 280 -6.98 1.81 -19.41
N LYS A 281 -5.99 2.49 -18.82
CA LYS A 281 -5.87 3.96 -18.82
C LYS A 281 -5.99 4.55 -20.22
N TYR A 282 -5.25 4.01 -21.19
CA TYR A 282 -5.23 4.55 -22.55
C TYR A 282 -6.47 4.20 -23.36
N LYS A 283 -7.07 3.02 -23.15
CA LYS A 283 -8.37 2.68 -23.76
C LYS A 283 -9.48 3.59 -23.26
N ASP A 284 -9.49 3.91 -21.96
CA ASP A 284 -10.44 4.87 -21.37
C ASP A 284 -10.28 6.28 -21.98
N GLN A 285 -9.06 6.62 -22.44
CA GLN A 285 -8.74 7.86 -23.16
C GLN A 285 -8.99 7.77 -24.68
N GLY A 286 -9.42 6.62 -25.20
CA GLY A 286 -9.72 6.42 -26.63
C GLY A 286 -8.53 6.04 -27.51
N ILE A 287 -7.39 5.68 -26.94
CA ILE A 287 -6.22 5.15 -27.66
C ILE A 287 -6.35 3.63 -27.77
N ASP A 288 -6.32 3.07 -28.99
CA ASP A 288 -6.33 1.61 -29.18
C ASP A 288 -4.97 1.03 -28.73
N THR A 289 -5.00 0.35 -27.58
CA THR A 289 -3.82 -0.16 -26.89
C THR A 289 -3.94 -1.67 -26.65
N VAL A 290 -2.83 -2.40 -26.77
CA VAL A 290 -2.74 -3.83 -26.46
C VAL A 290 -1.60 -4.13 -25.49
N PHE A 291 -1.68 -5.28 -24.81
CA PHE A 291 -0.63 -5.79 -23.93
C PHE A 291 0.14 -6.92 -24.62
N LEU A 292 1.46 -6.84 -24.67
CA LEU A 292 2.31 -7.90 -25.21
C LEU A 292 3.25 -8.47 -24.13
N PRO A 293 3.59 -9.77 -24.21
CA PRO A 293 4.50 -10.40 -23.25
C PRO A 293 5.96 -10.06 -23.57
N PHE A 294 6.87 -10.43 -22.68
CA PHE A 294 8.29 -10.55 -22.99
C PHE A 294 8.51 -11.66 -24.02
N PHE A 295 9.47 -11.42 -24.92
CA PHE A 295 9.88 -12.37 -25.95
C PHE A 295 11.27 -12.92 -25.61
N GLU A 296 11.32 -14.16 -25.14
CA GLU A 296 12.53 -14.81 -24.64
C GLU A 296 13.39 -15.37 -25.78
N GLN A 297 14.69 -15.60 -25.51
CA GLN A 297 15.62 -16.09 -26.53
C GLN A 297 15.29 -17.49 -27.05
N ASN A 298 14.69 -18.33 -26.21
CA ASN A 298 14.25 -19.68 -26.56
C ASN A 298 12.93 -19.68 -27.38
N GLY A 299 12.35 -18.50 -27.67
CA GLY A 299 11.09 -18.34 -28.39
C GLY A 299 9.84 -18.41 -27.54
N GLU A 300 9.98 -18.66 -26.23
CA GLU A 300 8.87 -18.58 -25.29
C GLU A 300 8.42 -17.14 -25.08
N LYS A 301 7.17 -17.03 -24.64
CA LYS A 301 6.56 -15.76 -24.24
C LYS A 301 6.30 -15.84 -22.75
N TRP A 302 6.66 -14.78 -22.05
CA TRP A 302 6.53 -14.71 -20.60
C TRP A 302 5.89 -13.40 -20.21
N ILE A 303 5.07 -13.42 -19.16
CA ILE A 303 4.72 -12.21 -18.44
C ILE A 303 5.44 -12.22 -17.11
N MET A 304 5.90 -11.05 -16.69
CA MET A 304 6.39 -10.88 -15.35
C MET A 304 5.22 -10.52 -14.44
N THR A 305 5.24 -11.01 -13.21
CA THR A 305 4.23 -10.70 -12.21
C THR A 305 4.85 -9.96 -11.04
N THR A 306 4.20 -8.87 -10.67
CA THR A 306 4.50 -8.10 -9.47
C THR A 306 3.52 -8.53 -8.40
N PRO A 307 3.95 -9.23 -7.33
CA PRO A 307 3.09 -9.45 -6.18
C PRO A 307 2.48 -8.11 -5.74
N TYR A 308 1.16 -8.02 -5.73
CA TYR A 308 0.45 -6.74 -5.55
C TYR A 308 -0.24 -6.64 -4.20
N PHE A 309 -0.64 -7.79 -3.66
CA PHE A 309 -1.23 -7.86 -2.33
C PHE A 309 -0.76 -9.13 -1.62
N GLN A 310 -0.04 -8.96 -0.52
CA GLN A 310 0.37 -10.02 0.39
C GLN A 310 -0.21 -9.71 1.77
N VAL A 311 -0.55 -10.76 2.53
CA VAL A 311 -1.13 -10.60 3.87
C VAL A 311 -0.41 -11.49 4.86
N ALA A 312 -0.14 -10.98 6.06
CA ALA A 312 0.33 -11.76 7.18
C ALA A 312 -0.39 -11.36 8.48
N LEU A 313 -0.38 -12.28 9.45
CA LEU A 313 -1.02 -12.13 10.76
C LEU A 313 0.05 -12.17 11.85
N ASN A 314 -0.10 -11.36 12.89
CA ASN A 314 0.81 -11.30 14.02
C ASN A 314 0.71 -12.55 14.91
N SER A 315 1.85 -13.14 15.29
CA SER A 315 1.90 -14.35 16.13
C SER A 315 1.28 -14.16 17.52
N GLU A 316 1.21 -12.92 18.03
CA GLU A 316 0.53 -12.61 19.30
C GLU A 316 -0.96 -12.99 19.30
N LEU A 317 -1.60 -13.08 18.13
CA LEU A 317 -2.97 -13.57 18.00
C LEU A 317 -3.14 -15.00 18.53
N GLU A 318 -2.09 -15.83 18.50
CA GLU A 318 -2.15 -17.21 18.99
C GLU A 318 -2.38 -17.30 20.51
N LYS A 319 -2.16 -16.20 21.24
CA LYS A 319 -2.36 -16.11 22.69
C LYS A 319 -3.81 -15.82 23.09
N ASP A 320 -4.66 -15.39 22.15
CA ASP A 320 -6.07 -15.07 22.39
C ASP A 320 -6.94 -15.65 21.26
N GLU A 321 -7.61 -16.76 21.55
CA GLU A 321 -8.46 -17.48 20.60
C GLU A 321 -9.59 -16.61 20.03
N THR A 322 -10.20 -15.76 20.86
CA THR A 322 -11.31 -14.89 20.40
C THR A 322 -10.79 -13.81 19.44
N ARG A 323 -9.65 -13.21 19.76
CA ARG A 323 -9.01 -12.20 18.90
C ARG A 323 -8.52 -12.83 17.60
N ARG A 324 -7.90 -14.01 17.67
CA ARG A 324 -7.49 -14.81 16.50
C ARG A 324 -8.67 -15.14 15.59
N ASP A 325 -9.78 -15.61 16.15
CA ASP A 325 -10.98 -15.93 15.38
C ASP A 325 -11.52 -14.71 14.63
N ASN A 326 -11.50 -13.54 15.25
CA ASN A 326 -11.90 -12.30 14.60
C ASN A 326 -10.90 -11.88 13.51
N ALA A 327 -9.60 -11.98 13.74
CA ALA A 327 -8.58 -11.73 12.71
C ALA A 327 -8.71 -12.67 11.52
N MET A 328 -8.96 -13.97 11.74
CA MET A 328 -9.18 -14.96 10.68
C MET A 328 -10.47 -14.68 9.88
N LYS A 329 -11.54 -14.20 10.52
CA LYS A 329 -12.75 -13.73 9.79
C LYS A 329 -12.41 -12.56 8.88
N VAL A 330 -11.63 -11.59 9.37
CA VAL A 330 -11.17 -10.44 8.57
C VAL A 330 -10.33 -10.93 7.39
N LEU A 331 -9.34 -11.80 7.63
CA LEU A 331 -8.52 -12.41 6.58
C LEU A 331 -9.37 -13.09 5.51
N LYS A 332 -10.35 -13.91 5.89
CA LYS A 332 -11.22 -14.61 4.95
C LYS A 332 -11.99 -13.65 4.03
N VAL A 333 -12.50 -12.53 4.57
CA VAL A 333 -13.18 -11.52 3.75
C VAL A 333 -12.17 -10.81 2.84
N MET A 334 -10.99 -10.48 3.35
CA MET A 334 -9.89 -9.86 2.59
C MET A 334 -9.46 -10.70 1.38
N LEU A 335 -9.46 -12.02 1.50
CA LEU A 335 -9.07 -12.92 0.42
C LEU A 335 -10.21 -13.24 -0.57
N SER A 336 -11.44 -12.80 -0.31
CA SER A 336 -12.59 -13.11 -1.18
C SER A 336 -12.46 -12.52 -2.59
N ALA A 337 -13.06 -13.17 -3.59
CA ALA A 337 -13.04 -12.70 -4.98
C ALA A 337 -13.51 -11.24 -5.13
N LYS A 338 -14.54 -10.83 -4.37
CA LYS A 338 -15.04 -9.45 -4.41
C LYS A 338 -14.06 -8.45 -3.79
N ALA A 339 -13.34 -8.84 -2.74
CA ALA A 339 -12.28 -8.01 -2.17
C ALA A 339 -11.11 -7.83 -3.14
N GLN A 340 -10.67 -8.92 -3.79
CA GLN A 340 -9.62 -8.89 -4.81
C GLN A 340 -10.02 -8.04 -6.04
N ASN A 341 -11.29 -8.10 -6.46
CA ASN A 341 -11.78 -7.22 -7.54
C ASN A 341 -11.75 -5.72 -7.17
N ILE A 342 -11.85 -5.38 -5.88
CA ILE A 342 -11.68 -3.99 -5.43
C ILE A 342 -10.20 -3.60 -5.46
N ILE A 343 -9.30 -4.52 -5.06
CA ILE A 343 -7.83 -4.31 -5.14
C ILE A 343 -7.42 -4.02 -6.59
N ALA A 344 -8.03 -4.71 -7.55
CA ALA A 344 -7.75 -4.51 -8.97
C ALA A 344 -8.11 -3.11 -9.48
N ASP A 345 -8.99 -2.37 -8.80
CA ASP A 345 -9.43 -1.01 -9.15
C ASP A 345 -9.75 -0.80 -10.65
N GLY A 346 -10.35 -1.84 -11.26
CA GLY A 346 -10.76 -1.85 -12.66
C GLY A 346 -9.68 -2.26 -13.67
N GLN A 347 -8.46 -2.61 -13.23
CA GLN A 347 -7.45 -3.32 -14.03
C GLN A 347 -7.61 -4.84 -13.88
N ASP A 348 -6.84 -5.62 -14.64
CA ASP A 348 -6.76 -7.07 -14.43
C ASP A 348 -5.69 -7.38 -13.37
N THR A 349 -6.07 -8.03 -12.27
CA THR A 349 -5.11 -8.65 -11.35
C THR A 349 -5.19 -10.17 -11.47
N LEU A 350 -4.03 -10.82 -11.47
CA LEU A 350 -3.92 -12.27 -11.53
C LEU A 350 -4.00 -12.82 -10.11
N SER A 351 -5.10 -13.51 -9.77
CA SER A 351 -5.23 -14.14 -8.45
C SER A 351 -4.32 -15.36 -8.35
N TYR A 352 -3.72 -15.53 -7.18
CA TYR A 352 -2.95 -16.73 -6.84
C TYR A 352 -3.79 -17.80 -6.14
N SER A 353 -5.07 -17.52 -5.89
CA SER A 353 -6.02 -18.45 -5.28
C SER A 353 -6.78 -19.25 -6.33
N GLN A 354 -6.95 -20.55 -6.07
CA GLN A 354 -7.82 -21.46 -6.81
C GLN A 354 -9.32 -21.14 -6.62
N ASP A 355 -9.67 -20.46 -5.52
CA ASP A 355 -11.05 -20.14 -5.17
C ASP A 355 -11.55 -18.85 -5.84
N VAL A 356 -10.64 -18.08 -6.45
CA VAL A 356 -10.97 -16.84 -7.15
C VAL A 356 -10.86 -17.07 -8.65
N PRO A 357 -11.98 -17.04 -9.38
CA PRO A 357 -11.96 -17.20 -10.83
C PRO A 357 -11.08 -16.14 -11.47
N LEU A 358 -10.18 -16.57 -12.36
CA LEU A 358 -9.41 -15.64 -13.19
C LEU A 358 -10.38 -14.84 -14.07
N HIS A 359 -10.42 -13.54 -13.87
CA HIS A 359 -11.18 -12.62 -14.70
C HIS A 359 -10.20 -11.82 -15.56
N LEU A 360 -10.08 -12.19 -16.84
CA LEU A 360 -9.32 -11.41 -17.83
C LEU A 360 -10.29 -10.54 -18.61
N THR A 361 -10.11 -9.23 -18.52
CA THR A 361 -10.80 -8.27 -19.39
C THR A 361 -10.18 -8.29 -20.80
N ASP A 362 -10.70 -7.43 -21.69
CA ASP A 362 -10.10 -7.16 -22.99
C ASP A 362 -8.70 -6.52 -22.91
N TYR A 363 -8.19 -6.21 -21.72
CA TYR A 363 -6.85 -5.63 -21.52
C TYR A 363 -5.76 -6.69 -21.63
N LEU A 364 -5.99 -7.90 -21.10
CA LEU A 364 -5.02 -9.01 -21.13
C LEU A 364 -5.38 -10.13 -22.12
N LYS A 365 -6.38 -9.93 -22.99
CA LYS A 365 -6.82 -10.97 -23.95
C LYS A 365 -5.69 -11.48 -24.85
N ASP A 366 -4.75 -10.61 -25.23
CA ASP A 366 -3.65 -10.92 -26.15
C ASP A 366 -2.55 -11.78 -25.50
N VAL A 367 -2.51 -11.84 -24.16
CA VAL A 367 -1.60 -12.68 -23.37
C VAL A 367 -2.32 -13.81 -22.64
N LYS A 368 -3.60 -14.05 -22.94
CA LYS A 368 -4.40 -15.09 -22.28
C LYS A 368 -3.74 -16.47 -22.34
N SER A 369 -3.21 -16.87 -23.50
CA SER A 369 -2.54 -18.18 -23.62
C SER A 369 -1.28 -18.27 -22.75
N VAL A 370 -0.52 -17.17 -22.62
CA VAL A 370 0.68 -17.11 -21.76
C VAL A 370 0.31 -17.32 -20.30
N ILE A 371 -0.82 -16.74 -19.86
CA ILE A 371 -1.36 -16.90 -18.51
C ILE A 371 -1.86 -18.34 -18.29
N GLU A 372 -2.63 -18.89 -19.24
CA GLU A 372 -3.18 -20.26 -19.17
C GLU A 372 -2.08 -21.33 -19.22
N GLU A 373 -0.97 -21.08 -19.92
CA GLU A 373 0.24 -21.91 -19.95
C GLU A 373 1.14 -21.73 -18.71
N ASN A 374 0.78 -20.80 -17.81
CA ASN A 374 1.53 -20.49 -16.59
C ASN A 374 2.99 -20.03 -16.85
N HIS A 375 3.22 -19.36 -17.98
CA HIS A 375 4.49 -18.69 -18.29
C HIS A 375 4.53 -17.31 -17.61
N MET A 376 4.51 -17.35 -16.28
CA MET A 376 4.46 -16.19 -15.41
C MET A 376 5.63 -16.22 -14.44
N TYR A 377 6.45 -15.16 -14.45
CA TYR A 377 7.62 -15.05 -13.60
C TYR A 377 7.39 -14.03 -12.48
N ILE A 378 7.38 -14.48 -11.22
CA ILE A 378 7.35 -13.57 -10.07
C ILE A 378 8.70 -12.87 -9.98
N ARG A 379 8.74 -11.55 -10.12
CA ARG A 379 9.99 -10.77 -9.97
C ARG A 379 10.66 -10.98 -8.60
N ILE A 380 11.97 -10.79 -8.54
CA ILE A 380 12.75 -10.70 -7.28
C ILE A 380 12.75 -9.23 -6.87
N ALA A 381 12.18 -8.95 -5.72
CA ALA A 381 11.90 -7.60 -5.24
C ALA A 381 12.51 -7.35 -3.85
N SER A 382 13.77 -7.72 -3.65
CA SER A 382 14.49 -7.29 -2.44
C SER A 382 14.98 -5.85 -2.58
N ASN A 383 15.07 -5.12 -1.48
CA ASN A 383 15.54 -3.72 -1.47
C ASN A 383 16.93 -3.55 -2.11
N ASP A 384 17.81 -4.51 -1.88
CA ASP A 384 19.13 -4.54 -2.52
C ASP A 384 19.01 -4.74 -4.03
N PHE A 385 18.16 -5.66 -4.49
CA PHE A 385 18.00 -5.91 -5.93
C PHE A 385 17.50 -4.67 -6.67
N PHE A 386 16.56 -3.93 -6.10
CA PHE A 386 16.08 -2.68 -6.67
C PHE A 386 17.18 -1.63 -6.80
N SER A 387 17.84 -1.29 -5.68
CA SER A 387 18.85 -0.22 -5.66
C SER A 387 20.07 -0.55 -6.53
N VAL A 388 20.53 -1.80 -6.52
CA VAL A 388 21.64 -2.25 -7.36
C VAL A 388 21.23 -2.30 -8.83
N SER A 389 19.99 -2.68 -9.15
CA SER A 389 19.49 -2.64 -10.53
C SER A 389 19.47 -1.22 -11.07
N GLN A 390 19.00 -0.25 -10.29
CA GLN A 390 18.99 1.16 -10.70
C GLN A 390 20.40 1.63 -11.09
N ASP A 391 21.39 1.40 -10.23
CA ASP A 391 22.77 1.82 -10.48
C ASP A 391 23.38 1.10 -11.71
N VAL A 392 23.30 -0.24 -11.74
CA VAL A 392 23.97 -1.04 -12.77
C VAL A 392 23.31 -0.89 -14.13
N VAL A 393 21.97 -0.93 -14.21
CA VAL A 393 21.25 -0.79 -15.48
C VAL A 393 21.41 0.63 -16.04
N SER A 394 21.36 1.67 -15.20
CA SER A 394 21.63 3.04 -15.65
C SER A 394 23.02 3.14 -16.27
N LYS A 395 24.04 2.51 -15.65
CA LYS A 395 25.40 2.48 -16.20
C LYS A 395 25.54 1.65 -17.47
N MET A 396 24.69 0.65 -17.69
CA MET A 396 24.62 -0.04 -18.97
C MET A 396 24.00 0.86 -20.05
N ILE A 397 22.91 1.57 -19.74
CA ILE A 397 22.23 2.48 -20.67
C ILE A 397 23.14 3.65 -21.06
N THR A 398 23.90 4.20 -20.11
CA THR A 398 24.86 5.29 -20.40
C THR A 398 26.15 4.82 -21.09
N GLY A 399 26.34 3.50 -21.23
CA GLY A 399 27.52 2.89 -21.84
C GLY A 399 28.76 2.84 -20.94
N GLU A 400 28.62 3.13 -19.64
CA GLU A 400 29.70 2.97 -18.66
C GLU A 400 30.06 1.49 -18.43
N TYR A 401 29.05 0.61 -18.41
CA TYR A 401 29.22 -0.83 -18.25
C TYR A 401 28.80 -1.60 -19.50
N ASN A 402 29.68 -2.50 -19.96
CA ASN A 402 29.26 -3.64 -20.77
C ASN A 402 28.67 -4.76 -19.90
N SER A 403 28.09 -5.79 -20.54
CA SER A 403 27.44 -6.91 -19.84
C SER A 403 28.31 -7.56 -18.76
N GLN A 404 29.59 -7.83 -19.04
CA GLN A 404 30.50 -8.49 -18.10
C GLN A 404 30.84 -7.60 -16.90
N GLN A 405 31.02 -6.29 -17.12
CA GLN A 405 31.26 -5.32 -16.06
C GLN A 405 30.02 -5.16 -15.19
N ALA A 406 28.84 -5.04 -15.81
CA ALA A 406 27.56 -4.94 -15.13
C ALA A 406 27.30 -6.15 -14.22
N TYR A 407 27.46 -7.37 -14.74
CA TYR A 407 27.34 -8.60 -13.96
C TYR A 407 28.25 -8.59 -12.72
N LYS A 408 29.55 -8.28 -12.89
CA LYS A 408 30.52 -8.26 -11.79
C LYS A 408 30.20 -7.18 -10.76
N ALA A 409 29.80 -5.99 -11.22
CA ALA A 409 29.41 -4.89 -10.35
C ALA A 409 28.17 -5.27 -9.54
N PHE A 410 27.14 -5.81 -10.19
CA PHE A 410 25.90 -6.24 -9.54
C PHE A 410 26.16 -7.32 -8.48
N ASP A 411 26.88 -8.40 -8.82
CA ASP A 411 27.24 -9.45 -7.87
C ASP A 411 28.01 -8.89 -6.67
N SER A 412 29.01 -8.03 -6.95
CA SER A 412 29.80 -7.40 -5.89
C SER A 412 28.96 -6.50 -4.99
N MET A 413 28.03 -5.73 -5.55
CA MET A 413 27.17 -4.81 -4.80
C MET A 413 26.14 -5.55 -3.96
N LEU A 414 25.54 -6.64 -4.45
CA LEU A 414 24.67 -7.50 -3.64
C LEU A 414 25.41 -8.09 -2.44
N ARG A 415 26.67 -8.52 -2.63
CA ARG A 415 27.50 -9.06 -1.54
C ARG A 415 27.94 -8.01 -0.52
N GLN A 416 27.94 -6.73 -0.92
CA GLN A 416 28.44 -5.60 -0.12
C GLN A 416 27.35 -4.63 0.32
N SER A 417 26.07 -4.92 0.03
CA SER A 417 24.98 -3.97 0.27
C SER A 417 24.97 -3.49 1.72
N LYS A 418 24.65 -2.21 1.92
CA LYS A 418 24.86 -1.56 3.23
C LYS A 418 23.87 -2.07 4.26
N ASP A 419 24.37 -2.29 5.46
CA ASP A 419 23.53 -2.36 6.66
C ASP A 419 23.04 -0.94 6.99
N THR A 420 21.71 -0.75 6.99
CA THR A 420 21.05 0.54 7.28
C THR A 420 20.96 0.85 8.77
N SER A 421 21.51 -0.03 9.64
CA SER A 421 21.56 0.14 11.09
C SER A 421 22.31 1.39 11.59
N ASN A 422 23.05 2.10 10.73
CA ASN A 422 23.83 3.30 11.09
C ASN A 422 23.24 4.62 10.55
N GLU A 423 21.97 4.62 10.11
CA GLU A 423 21.30 5.86 9.70
C GLU A 423 21.19 6.86 10.86
N LYS A 424 21.29 8.16 10.52
CA LYS A 424 21.24 9.24 11.51
C LYS A 424 19.85 9.32 12.15
N VAL A 425 19.81 9.32 13.48
CA VAL A 425 18.60 9.64 14.26
C VAL A 425 18.25 11.11 14.07
N VAL A 426 17.01 11.39 13.69
CA VAL A 426 16.49 12.75 13.48
C VAL A 426 15.38 13.12 14.46
N LEU A 427 14.75 12.12 15.08
CA LEU A 427 13.68 12.30 16.06
C LEU A 427 13.79 11.19 17.12
N SER A 428 13.63 11.56 18.39
CA SER A 428 13.57 10.61 19.50
C SER A 428 12.28 10.85 20.28
N SER A 429 11.50 9.79 20.49
CA SER A 429 10.31 9.86 21.35
C SER A 429 10.59 9.15 22.68
N PRO A 430 10.45 9.83 23.83
CA PRO A 430 10.77 9.24 25.13
C PRO A 430 9.71 8.25 25.64
N LYS A 431 8.54 8.16 25.00
CA LYS A 431 7.43 7.27 25.39
C LYS A 431 6.61 6.85 24.18
N SER A 432 5.89 5.74 24.31
CA SER A 432 4.90 5.29 23.32
C SER A 432 3.54 5.94 23.62
N TYR A 433 2.87 6.39 22.58
CA TYR A 433 1.47 6.82 22.62
C TYR A 433 0.60 5.77 21.97
N SER A 434 -0.64 5.61 22.46
CA SER A 434 -1.53 4.61 21.88
C SER A 434 -1.92 5.02 20.46
N ASN A 435 -1.93 4.04 19.56
CA ASN A 435 -2.44 4.18 18.19
C ASN A 435 -3.82 3.51 17.99
N TYR A 436 -4.52 3.22 19.09
CA TYR A 436 -5.91 2.77 19.07
C TYR A 436 -6.85 3.98 19.13
N PHE A 437 -8.04 3.86 18.52
CA PHE A 437 -9.11 4.84 18.73
C PHE A 437 -9.90 4.48 19.99
N TYR A 438 -9.92 5.42 20.95
CA TYR A 438 -10.79 5.31 22.12
C TYR A 438 -12.01 6.20 21.98
N SER A 439 -13.16 5.67 22.38
CA SER A 439 -14.42 6.42 22.43
C SER A 439 -14.32 7.66 23.35
N ASP A 440 -13.39 7.67 24.30
CA ASP A 440 -13.06 8.82 25.14
C ASP A 440 -11.60 9.26 24.95
N GLY A 441 -11.41 10.21 24.03
CA GLY A 441 -10.13 10.86 23.75
C GLY A 441 -9.61 10.66 22.32
N GLY A 442 -10.15 9.71 21.55
CA GLY A 442 -9.70 9.41 20.20
C GLY A 442 -8.38 8.64 20.17
N ASN A 443 -7.61 8.85 19.11
CA ASN A 443 -6.28 8.25 18.89
C ASN A 443 -5.15 9.19 19.34
N GLU A 444 -4.38 8.79 20.37
CA GLU A 444 -3.35 9.64 20.98
C GLU A 444 -2.17 9.92 20.05
N SER A 445 -1.67 8.91 19.34
CA SER A 445 -0.58 9.08 18.37
C SER A 445 -0.96 10.06 17.27
N TYR A 446 -2.19 9.96 16.77
CA TYR A 446 -2.70 10.87 15.74
C TYR A 446 -2.86 12.29 16.29
N SER A 447 -3.28 12.42 17.55
CA SER A 447 -3.35 13.73 18.22
C SER A 447 -1.97 14.37 18.36
N VAL A 448 -0.92 13.63 18.73
CA VAL A 448 0.47 14.12 18.79
C VAL A 448 0.90 14.70 17.45
N MET A 449 0.70 13.96 16.37
CA MET A 449 1.09 14.38 15.02
C MET A 449 0.26 15.58 14.54
N ALA A 450 -1.06 15.55 14.73
CA ALA A 450 -1.96 16.65 14.40
C ALA A 450 -1.62 17.94 15.16
N ASN A 451 -1.33 17.84 16.47
CA ASN A 451 -0.96 18.99 17.31
C ASN A 451 0.38 19.60 16.88
N THR A 452 1.35 18.76 16.54
CA THR A 452 2.66 19.18 16.06
C THR A 452 2.51 19.92 14.72
N LEU A 453 1.82 19.32 13.74
CA LEU A 453 1.56 19.94 12.44
C LEU A 453 0.73 21.21 12.52
N ARG A 454 -0.25 21.29 13.43
CA ARG A 454 -1.00 22.53 13.69
C ARG A 454 -0.05 23.68 14.06
N GLY A 455 0.97 23.39 14.87
CA GLY A 455 2.04 24.31 15.20
C GLY A 455 2.87 24.72 13.98
N CYS A 456 3.27 23.76 13.13
CA CYS A 456 3.99 24.01 11.88
C CYS A 456 3.22 24.96 10.95
N TYR A 457 1.93 24.72 10.75
CA TYR A 457 1.05 25.54 9.89
C TYR A 457 0.59 26.85 10.55
N LYS A 458 0.84 27.03 11.85
CA LYS A 458 0.40 28.18 12.66
C LYS A 458 -1.11 28.41 12.57
N SER A 459 -1.87 27.33 12.72
CA SER A 459 -3.33 27.34 12.62
C SER A 459 -3.99 27.25 13.99
N ASP A 460 -5.16 27.87 14.14
CA ASP A 460 -5.94 27.81 15.38
C ASP A 460 -6.55 26.42 15.58
N VAL A 461 -6.96 25.79 14.48
CA VAL A 461 -7.58 24.46 14.39
C VAL A 461 -6.93 23.68 13.25
N LEU A 462 -6.72 22.38 13.48
CA LEU A 462 -6.36 21.45 12.41
C LEU A 462 -7.37 20.30 12.38
N LEU A 463 -7.84 19.96 11.19
CA LEU A 463 -8.69 18.80 10.89
C LEU A 463 -7.91 17.85 10.00
N ALA A 464 -7.91 16.57 10.29
CA ALA A 464 -7.27 15.57 9.43
C ALA A 464 -8.20 14.38 9.22
N THR A 465 -8.22 13.84 8.01
CA THR A 465 -8.84 12.54 7.76
C THR A 465 -8.07 11.47 8.54
N SER A 466 -8.76 10.42 9.00
CA SER A 466 -8.17 9.35 9.81
C SER A 466 -6.95 8.67 9.16
N ASN A 467 -6.92 8.61 7.83
CA ASN A 467 -5.83 8.02 7.04
C ASN A 467 -4.64 8.96 6.81
N SER A 468 -4.66 10.21 7.33
CA SER A 468 -3.56 11.17 7.19
C SER A 468 -2.27 10.75 7.92
N PHE A 469 -2.41 9.88 8.92
CA PHE A 469 -1.31 9.45 9.77
C PHE A 469 -1.12 7.95 9.70
N THR A 470 0.13 7.52 9.81
CA THR A 470 0.53 6.13 9.65
C THR A 470 1.29 5.67 10.88
N GLY A 471 1.03 4.43 11.31
CA GLY A 471 1.68 3.89 12.50
C GLY A 471 1.25 4.56 13.81
N GLY A 472 2.16 4.51 14.80
CA GLY A 472 2.01 5.17 16.09
C GLY A 472 3.27 5.95 16.44
N VAL A 473 3.19 6.78 17.49
CA VAL A 473 4.37 7.43 18.07
C VAL A 473 4.91 6.51 19.14
N LEU A 474 5.86 5.64 18.78
CA LEU A 474 6.51 4.65 19.64
C LEU A 474 7.69 5.26 20.41
N GLN A 475 8.02 4.67 21.56
CA GLN A 475 9.25 4.96 22.30
C GLN A 475 10.46 4.41 21.55
N ALA A 476 10.99 5.21 20.64
CA ALA A 476 12.09 4.83 19.77
C ALA A 476 12.86 6.05 19.27
N ASP A 477 14.02 5.76 18.69
CA ASP A 477 14.76 6.65 17.83
C ASP A 477 14.34 6.41 16.38
N TYR A 478 14.11 7.50 15.64
CA TYR A 478 13.62 7.48 14.27
C TYR A 478 14.69 8.04 13.34
N THR A 479 15.00 7.31 12.28
CA THR A 479 15.71 7.84 11.11
C THR A 479 14.79 8.75 10.30
N GLU A 480 15.34 9.50 9.34
CA GLU A 480 14.53 10.35 8.46
C GLU A 480 13.43 9.57 7.74
N LYS A 481 13.77 8.38 7.22
CA LYS A 481 12.82 7.47 6.58
C LYS A 481 11.71 7.04 7.54
N MET A 482 12.07 6.64 8.76
CA MET A 482 11.11 6.21 9.78
C MET A 482 10.18 7.35 10.21
N ALA A 483 10.72 8.56 10.43
CA ALA A 483 9.93 9.73 10.79
C ALA A 483 9.00 10.14 9.64
N GLY A 484 9.46 10.08 8.39
CA GLY A 484 8.63 10.30 7.21
C GLY A 484 7.51 9.27 7.05
N ASN A 485 7.71 8.03 7.51
CA ASN A 485 6.72 6.95 7.53
C ASN A 485 5.64 7.10 8.61
N MET A 486 5.65 8.19 9.38
CA MET A 486 4.58 8.55 10.33
C MET A 486 3.42 9.32 9.67
N ILE A 487 3.67 9.89 8.48
CA ILE A 487 2.66 10.60 7.68
C ILE A 487 2.32 9.74 6.46
N MET A 488 1.05 9.79 6.05
CA MET A 488 0.54 9.09 4.87
C MET A 488 1.46 9.28 3.66
N PRO A 489 1.91 8.19 3.00
CA PRO A 489 2.71 8.29 1.80
C PRO A 489 1.85 8.75 0.62
N ASN A 490 2.36 9.73 -0.14
CA ASN A 490 1.82 10.25 -1.40
C ASN A 490 0.40 10.84 -1.34
N GLY A 491 0.19 12.01 -1.94
CA GLY A 491 -1.14 12.60 -2.14
C GLY A 491 -1.81 13.25 -0.93
N LEU A 492 -1.18 13.29 0.26
CA LEU A 492 -1.69 14.08 1.38
C LEU A 492 -1.32 15.57 1.22
N CYS A 493 -2.34 16.42 1.10
CA CYS A 493 -2.18 17.87 1.00
C CYS A 493 -2.62 18.56 2.29
N ALA A 494 -2.16 19.80 2.46
CA ALA A 494 -2.69 20.71 3.47
C ALA A 494 -3.49 21.81 2.78
N TYR A 495 -4.68 22.08 3.31
CA TYR A 495 -5.59 23.09 2.79
C TYR A 495 -5.87 24.11 3.89
N LYS A 496 -5.68 25.40 3.62
CA LYS A 496 -5.81 26.45 4.62
C LYS A 496 -6.93 27.41 4.29
N LYS A 497 -7.73 27.77 5.30
CA LYS A 497 -8.78 28.78 5.19
C LYS A 497 -8.95 29.53 6.50
N LYS A 498 -9.22 30.83 6.41
CA LYS A 498 -9.73 31.63 7.54
C LYS A 498 -11.25 31.60 7.49
N MET A 499 -11.90 31.22 8.58
CA MET A 499 -13.35 31.04 8.61
C MET A 499 -13.96 31.45 9.95
N SER A 500 -15.26 31.76 9.92
CA SER A 500 -16.08 32.03 11.10
C SER A 500 -16.32 30.76 11.93
N GLY A 501 -16.78 30.91 13.18
CA GLY A 501 -17.16 29.78 14.02
C GLY A 501 -18.34 28.99 13.46
N ALA A 502 -19.24 29.66 12.73
CA ALA A 502 -20.34 29.01 12.01
C ALA A 502 -19.83 28.13 10.86
N GLU A 503 -18.90 28.63 10.05
CA GLU A 503 -18.27 27.86 8.97
C GLU A 503 -17.43 26.69 9.52
N LEU A 504 -16.72 26.90 10.64
CA LEU A 504 -15.97 25.84 11.30
C LEU A 504 -16.90 24.71 11.76
N LEU A 505 -18.07 25.03 12.32
CA LEU A 505 -19.06 24.02 12.72
C LEU A 505 -19.50 23.17 11.53
N GLU A 506 -19.82 23.77 10.39
CA GLU A 506 -20.26 23.04 9.20
C GLU A 506 -19.12 22.24 8.55
N THR A 507 -17.89 22.76 8.59
CA THR A 507 -16.70 22.02 8.13
C THR A 507 -16.46 20.78 8.99
N VAL A 508 -16.46 20.92 10.32
CA VAL A 508 -16.30 19.79 11.25
C VAL A 508 -17.46 18.81 11.09
N ARG A 509 -18.69 19.30 10.91
CA ARG A 509 -19.87 18.46 10.67
C ARG A 509 -19.67 17.60 9.43
N SER A 510 -19.21 18.20 8.34
CA SER A 510 -18.99 17.50 7.07
C SER A 510 -17.95 16.38 7.19
N PHE A 511 -16.88 16.59 7.96
CA PHE A 511 -15.87 15.56 8.24
C PHE A 511 -16.36 14.45 9.18
N VAL A 512 -17.25 14.77 10.14
CA VAL A 512 -17.78 13.80 11.11
C VAL A 512 -18.94 12.99 10.55
N GLU A 513 -19.87 13.64 9.86
CA GLU A 513 -21.11 13.03 9.34
C GLU A 513 -20.93 12.48 7.91
N GLY A 514 -19.86 12.87 7.24
CA GLY A 514 -19.57 12.54 5.83
C GLY A 514 -20.24 13.52 4.86
N THR A 515 -19.64 13.72 3.69
CA THR A 515 -20.22 14.56 2.61
C THR A 515 -20.05 13.89 1.25
N GLU A 516 -21.09 13.91 0.42
CA GLU A 516 -21.07 13.28 -0.90
C GLU A 516 -19.90 13.83 -1.75
N GLY A 517 -19.13 12.94 -2.37
CA GLY A 517 -17.95 13.33 -3.14
C GLY A 517 -16.74 13.77 -2.31
N GLY A 518 -16.82 13.75 -0.98
CA GLY A 518 -15.71 14.04 -0.07
C GLY A 518 -15.48 12.93 0.95
N PHE A 519 -14.87 13.28 2.08
CA PHE A 519 -14.57 12.33 3.16
C PHE A 519 -15.82 11.64 3.72
N GLN A 520 -15.73 10.33 3.93
CA GLN A 520 -16.81 9.47 4.41
C GLN A 520 -16.33 8.52 5.51
N PRO A 521 -16.59 8.84 6.79
CA PRO A 521 -16.37 7.89 7.88
C PRO A 521 -17.27 6.66 7.72
N PHE A 522 -16.70 5.47 7.83
CA PHE A 522 -17.38 4.18 7.69
C PHE A 522 -17.36 3.33 8.96
N ASN A 523 -16.53 3.70 9.94
CA ASN A 523 -16.53 3.17 11.31
C ASN A 523 -15.86 4.16 12.29
N LYS A 524 -15.83 3.84 13.58
CA LYS A 524 -15.29 4.75 14.60
C LYS A 524 -13.80 5.08 14.42
N GLY A 525 -13.01 4.13 13.93
CA GLY A 525 -11.59 4.33 13.63
C GLY A 525 -11.34 5.25 12.44
N SER A 526 -12.36 5.46 11.60
CA SER A 526 -12.33 6.38 10.47
C SER A 526 -12.83 7.80 10.79
N LEU A 527 -13.21 8.09 12.04
CA LEU A 527 -13.59 9.45 12.44
C LEU A 527 -12.40 10.42 12.31
N PRO A 528 -12.65 11.71 12.00
CA PRO A 528 -11.58 12.67 11.78
C PRO A 528 -10.80 12.95 13.07
N VAL A 529 -9.52 13.26 12.88
CA VAL A 529 -8.64 13.76 13.95
C VAL A 529 -8.76 15.28 13.98
N VAL A 530 -9.00 15.85 15.16
CA VAL A 530 -9.07 17.31 15.32
C VAL A 530 -8.07 17.78 16.36
N SER A 531 -7.51 18.97 16.16
CA SER A 531 -6.50 19.57 17.03
C SER A 531 -6.84 21.03 17.32
N GLY A 532 -6.67 21.47 18.57
CA GLY A 532 -7.00 22.82 19.00
C GLY A 532 -8.48 23.07 19.31
N ILE A 533 -9.31 22.04 19.14
CA ILE A 533 -10.72 21.94 19.56
C ILE A 533 -11.00 20.52 20.06
N SER A 534 -12.13 20.33 20.74
CA SER A 534 -12.70 19.02 21.03
C SER A 534 -14.13 18.89 20.53
N ILE A 535 -14.51 17.69 20.13
CA ILE A 535 -15.80 17.37 19.53
C ILE A 535 -16.54 16.28 20.32
N GLU A 536 -17.86 16.41 20.40
CA GLU A 536 -18.75 15.37 20.92
C GLU A 536 -19.55 14.80 19.74
N VAL A 537 -19.45 13.49 19.52
CA VAL A 537 -20.05 12.79 18.39
C VAL A 537 -20.98 11.71 18.92
N LYS A 538 -22.14 11.57 18.28
CA LYS A 538 -23.06 10.45 18.52
C LYS A 538 -22.94 9.43 17.41
N GLU A 539 -22.80 8.17 17.77
CA GLU A 539 -22.94 7.03 16.87
C GLU A 539 -24.34 6.43 17.01
N LYS A 540 -25.01 6.12 15.90
CA LYS A 540 -26.25 5.35 15.90
C LYS A 540 -26.36 4.55 14.61
N ASN A 541 -26.42 3.21 14.72
CA ASN A 541 -26.50 2.30 13.57
C ASN A 541 -25.37 2.54 12.55
N GLY A 542 -24.13 2.74 13.03
CA GLY A 542 -22.96 3.01 12.19
C GLY A 542 -22.94 4.38 11.51
N LYS A 543 -23.85 5.30 11.89
CA LYS A 543 -23.85 6.69 11.44
C LYS A 543 -23.40 7.62 12.55
N TYR A 544 -22.66 8.65 12.19
CA TYR A 544 -22.12 9.64 13.11
C TYR A 544 -22.87 10.97 12.99
N THR A 545 -23.03 11.66 14.12
CA THR A 545 -23.67 12.98 14.18
C THR A 545 -22.88 13.89 15.11
N LEU A 546 -22.48 15.06 14.63
CA LEU A 546 -21.78 16.04 15.43
C LEU A 546 -22.75 16.71 16.41
N LEU A 547 -22.50 16.56 17.71
CA LEU A 547 -23.32 17.16 18.77
C LEU A 547 -22.78 18.51 19.23
N LYS A 548 -21.47 18.61 19.47
CA LYS A 548 -20.84 19.82 20.02
C LYS A 548 -19.41 19.99 19.52
N ILE A 549 -18.99 21.25 19.44
CA ILE A 549 -17.60 21.66 19.27
C ILE A 549 -17.21 22.60 20.41
N LYS A 550 -15.99 22.46 20.93
CA LYS A 550 -15.46 23.31 22.00
C LYS A 550 -14.00 23.68 21.73
N LYS A 551 -13.62 24.88 22.14
CA LYS A 551 -12.22 25.32 22.23
C LYS A 551 -11.91 25.69 23.67
N ASP A 552 -10.82 25.15 24.22
CA ASP A 552 -10.43 25.37 25.63
C ASP A 552 -11.57 25.11 26.63
N GLY A 553 -12.37 24.08 26.36
CA GLY A 553 -13.54 23.69 27.15
C GLY A 553 -14.78 24.59 27.00
N LYS A 554 -14.70 25.67 26.22
CA LYS A 554 -15.79 26.62 25.97
C LYS A 554 -16.44 26.37 24.61
N GLN A 555 -17.73 26.65 24.49
CA GLN A 555 -18.44 26.57 23.21
C GLN A 555 -17.96 27.69 22.28
N ILE A 556 -17.76 27.34 21.01
CA ILE A 556 -17.38 28.28 19.94
C ILE A 556 -18.61 29.12 19.58
N LYS A 557 -18.42 30.43 19.41
CA LYS A 557 -19.47 31.35 18.95
C LYS A 557 -19.42 31.49 17.44
N GLU A 558 -20.56 31.80 16.83
CA GLU A 558 -20.66 31.92 15.37
C GLU A 558 -19.75 33.02 14.81
N GLU A 559 -19.60 34.13 15.53
CA GLU A 559 -18.77 35.28 15.15
C GLU A 559 -17.27 35.11 15.44
N ASP A 560 -16.87 34.04 16.13
CA ASP A 560 -15.45 33.76 16.35
C ASP A 560 -14.75 33.55 15.01
N THR A 561 -13.45 33.83 14.92
CA THR A 561 -12.69 33.69 13.68
C THR A 561 -11.48 32.79 13.91
N PHE A 562 -11.29 31.83 13.02
CA PHE A 562 -10.23 30.82 13.11
C PHE A 562 -9.46 30.71 11.81
N THR A 563 -8.17 30.48 11.93
CA THR A 563 -7.33 29.93 10.86
C THR A 563 -7.37 28.41 10.97
N VAL A 564 -7.85 27.74 9.93
CA VAL A 564 -8.07 26.28 9.90
C VAL A 564 -7.19 25.66 8.83
N THR A 565 -6.54 24.55 9.17
CA THR A 565 -5.85 23.69 8.21
C THR A 565 -6.54 22.33 8.16
N CYS A 566 -6.87 21.86 6.96
CA CYS A 566 -7.38 20.52 6.70
C CYS A 566 -6.28 19.66 6.05
N LEU A 567 -6.00 18.49 6.60
CA LEU A 567 -5.12 17.47 6.02
C LEU A 567 -5.98 16.38 5.40
N ALA A 568 -5.88 16.22 4.09
CA ALA A 568 -6.70 15.29 3.32
C ALA A 568 -6.12 15.08 1.92
N THR A 569 -6.56 14.03 1.24
CA THR A 569 -6.37 13.92 -0.21
C THR A 569 -7.30 14.91 -0.94
N GLU A 570 -6.96 15.26 -2.17
CA GLU A 570 -7.79 16.14 -3.02
C GLU A 570 -9.23 15.60 -3.16
N ASN A 571 -9.39 14.30 -3.42
CA ASN A 571 -10.71 13.66 -3.49
C ASN A 571 -11.55 13.89 -2.22
N ASN A 572 -10.94 13.77 -1.05
CA ASN A 572 -11.65 13.98 0.22
C ASN A 572 -12.01 15.45 0.46
N MET A 573 -11.32 16.38 -0.19
CA MET A 573 -11.56 17.82 -0.10
C MET A 573 -12.41 18.39 -1.24
N ALA A 574 -12.66 17.64 -2.31
CA ALA A 574 -13.32 18.13 -3.52
C ALA A 574 -14.58 18.99 -3.27
N PRO A 575 -15.50 18.65 -2.33
CA PRO A 575 -16.67 19.50 -2.04
C PRO A 575 -16.34 20.91 -1.51
N PHE A 576 -15.16 21.11 -0.92
CA PHE A 576 -14.72 22.37 -0.33
C PHE A 576 -13.81 23.21 -1.25
N LEU A 577 -13.39 22.67 -2.39
CA LEU A 577 -12.49 23.33 -3.34
C LEU A 577 -13.22 24.06 -4.47
N THR A 578 -14.52 23.78 -4.67
CA THR A 578 -15.30 24.27 -5.81
C THR A 578 -15.75 25.73 -5.73
N ASP A 579 -15.48 26.41 -4.62
CA ASP A 579 -15.79 27.83 -4.44
C ASP A 579 -14.53 28.68 -4.70
N GLU A 580 -14.44 29.29 -5.89
CA GLU A 580 -13.25 30.06 -6.30
C GLU A 580 -12.96 31.29 -5.41
N ASP A 581 -13.98 31.84 -4.74
CA ASP A 581 -13.86 33.07 -3.93
C ASP A 581 -13.77 32.79 -2.42
N HIS A 582 -14.25 31.62 -1.96
CA HIS A 582 -14.34 31.27 -0.54
C HIS A 582 -13.89 29.85 -0.17
N GLY A 583 -13.30 29.11 -1.12
CA GLY A 583 -12.75 27.77 -0.92
C GLY A 583 -11.49 27.73 -0.06
N PHE A 584 -11.04 26.53 0.27
CA PHE A 584 -9.72 26.36 0.87
C PHE A 584 -8.61 26.57 -0.16
N THR A 585 -7.47 27.10 0.28
CA THR A 585 -6.25 27.18 -0.55
C THR A 585 -5.32 26.03 -0.23
N GLU A 586 -4.87 25.27 -1.22
CA GLU A 586 -3.84 24.25 -1.04
C GLU A 586 -2.47 24.90 -0.75
N GLU A 587 -1.75 24.37 0.23
CA GLU A 587 -0.37 24.76 0.53
C GLU A 587 0.60 24.15 -0.48
N GLU A 588 1.66 24.89 -0.84
CA GLU A 588 2.64 24.45 -1.87
C GLU A 588 3.37 23.15 -1.50
N GLN A 589 3.64 22.93 -0.20
CA GLN A 589 4.36 21.76 0.28
C GLN A 589 3.40 20.65 0.69
N ARG A 590 3.72 19.40 0.32
CA ARG A 590 3.01 18.24 0.84
C ARG A 590 3.19 18.13 2.36
N VAL A 591 2.23 17.49 3.02
CA VAL A 591 2.23 17.35 4.48
C VAL A 591 3.45 16.55 4.96
N LYS A 592 3.83 15.50 4.23
CA LYS A 592 5.02 14.68 4.54
C LYS A 592 6.30 15.52 4.51
N ASP A 593 6.45 16.40 3.53
CA ASP A 593 7.63 17.27 3.44
C ASP A 593 7.64 18.29 4.57
N THR A 594 6.49 18.86 4.92
CA THR A 594 6.36 19.76 6.08
C THR A 594 6.78 19.06 7.38
N TRP A 595 6.35 17.81 7.57
CA TRP A 595 6.72 16.99 8.72
C TRP A 595 8.21 16.66 8.76
N VAL A 596 8.76 16.16 7.64
CA VAL A 596 10.18 15.81 7.52
C VAL A 596 11.06 17.05 7.75
N ASN A 597 10.72 18.18 7.14
CA ASN A 597 11.42 19.45 7.33
C ASN A 597 11.40 19.92 8.79
N TYR A 598 10.31 19.65 9.53
CA TYR A 598 10.23 19.96 10.95
C TYR A 598 11.17 19.07 11.77
N VAL A 599 11.13 17.74 11.58
CA VAL A 599 11.97 16.81 12.37
C VAL A 599 13.47 17.00 12.10
N LEU A 600 13.84 17.41 10.88
CA LEU A 600 15.23 17.65 10.50
C LEU A 600 15.87 18.91 11.12
N GLN A 601 15.11 19.77 11.81
CA GLN A 601 15.63 20.99 12.45
C GLN A 601 16.61 20.70 13.62
N GLY A 602 16.73 19.44 14.06
CA GLY A 602 17.68 19.00 15.09
C GLY A 602 17.25 19.32 16.54
N ASN A 603 16.11 19.99 16.72
CA ASN A 603 15.48 20.28 18.01
C ASN A 603 13.96 20.05 17.99
N ALA A 604 13.46 19.23 17.05
CA ALA A 604 12.04 18.92 16.98
C ALA A 604 11.55 18.26 18.28
N VAL A 605 10.42 18.76 18.78
CA VAL A 605 9.75 18.24 19.97
C VAL A 605 8.30 17.99 19.60
N LEU A 606 7.89 16.73 19.65
CA LEU A 606 6.51 16.36 19.41
C LEU A 606 5.59 16.99 20.47
N ALA A 607 4.47 17.55 20.02
CA ALA A 607 3.44 18.07 20.92
C ALA A 607 2.80 16.95 21.76
N GLU A 608 2.35 17.25 22.97
CA GLU A 608 1.57 16.31 23.77
C GLU A 608 0.17 16.10 23.14
N PRO A 609 -0.46 14.92 23.32
CA PRO A 609 -1.78 14.64 22.80
C PRO A 609 -2.87 15.43 23.55
N GLU A 610 -3.94 15.74 22.82
CA GLU A 610 -5.17 16.32 23.35
C GLU A 610 -6.30 15.28 23.27
N GLN A 611 -7.19 15.24 24.27
CA GLN A 611 -8.43 14.48 24.14
C GLN A 611 -9.39 15.24 23.23
N TYR A 612 -9.43 14.84 21.97
CA TYR A 612 -10.10 15.63 20.93
C TYR A 612 -11.51 15.17 20.60
N ILE A 613 -11.88 13.93 20.94
CA ILE A 613 -13.21 13.39 20.62
C ILE A 613 -13.80 12.61 21.79
N THR A 614 -15.11 12.78 21.99
CA THR A 614 -15.95 11.90 22.81
C THR A 614 -17.04 11.30 21.93
N LEU A 615 -17.02 9.99 21.76
CA LEU A 615 -18.03 9.21 21.05
C LEU A 615 -19.09 8.69 22.03
N ARG A 616 -20.36 8.90 21.70
CA ARG A 616 -21.54 8.48 22.48
C ARG A 616 -22.34 7.48 21.66
N GLU A 617 -22.72 6.36 22.26
CA GLU A 617 -23.70 5.41 21.70
C GLU A 617 -25.15 5.91 21.80
#